data_AF-S4NCR2-F1
#
_entry.id   AF-S4NCR2-F1
#
_cell.length_a   1.000
_cell.length_b   1.000
_cell.length_c   1.000
_cell.angle_alpha   90.00
_cell.angle_beta   90.00
_cell.angle_gamma   90.00
#
_symmetry.space_group_name_H-M   'P 1'
#
loop_
_entity.id
_entity.type
_entity.pdbx_description
1 polymer ?
#
loop_
_entity_poly.entity_id
_entity_poly.type
_entity_poly.pdbx_seq_one_letter_code
_entity_poly.pdbx_strand_id
1 'polypeptide(L)'
;MALALTVALAAGAACQARNHEPAGQGRSAPSAVAPRGFTLVASGDVLPHSSIIDRARFDAGGTGYDFRPMLAGIRSVVSPADVALCHMETVYGANGDYTGYPAFKSPPEVAPALAATGYDGCSTASNHTLDDGADGIRRTLDALDRAGVRHAGSARTEEEARTVTVLQAGPAKVAHLAYTYDTNGVPLPDGQPWAVNLIDETTVLADARAAREAGADVVVVSLHWGTEWQEPPTNGS
;
A
#
# COMPACT_ATOMS: atom_id res chain seq x y z
N MET A 1 -37.30 9.36 98.75
CA MET A 1 -37.63 8.00 98.27
C MET A 1 -38.08 8.14 96.82
N ALA A 2 -37.26 7.78 95.82
CA ALA A 2 -37.21 6.43 95.19
C ALA A 2 -38.58 6.10 94.52
N LEU A 3 -38.75 5.81 93.22
CA LEU A 3 -38.03 5.02 92.21
C LEU A 3 -38.65 5.38 90.81
N ALA A 4 -37.89 5.51 89.70
CA ALA A 4 -37.73 4.53 88.57
C ALA A 4 -39.04 4.15 87.82
N LEU A 5 -39.14 3.91 86.50
CA LEU A 5 -38.24 3.79 85.34
C LEU A 5 -39.12 3.75 84.05
N THR A 6 -38.62 4.27 82.92
CA THR A 6 -38.79 3.86 81.48
C THR A 6 -40.18 3.47 80.89
N VAL A 7 -40.76 4.21 79.93
CA VAL A 7 -40.49 4.37 78.45
C VAL A 7 -41.21 3.34 77.57
N ALA A 8 -42.03 3.83 76.62
CA ALA A 8 -41.97 3.53 75.18
C ALA A 8 -42.96 4.42 74.40
N LEU A 9 -42.45 5.35 73.58
CA LEU A 9 -43.21 6.08 72.57
C LEU A 9 -43.17 5.31 71.24
N ALA A 10 -44.33 5.16 70.60
CA ALA A 10 -44.43 4.93 69.17
C ALA A 10 -45.44 5.94 68.60
N ALA A 11 -44.97 6.93 67.86
CA ALA A 11 -45.80 7.85 67.11
C ALA A 11 -45.49 7.67 65.62
N GLY A 12 -46.44 7.11 64.89
CA GLY A 12 -46.42 7.09 63.43
C GLY A 12 -46.67 8.51 62.89
N ALA A 13 -45.86 8.92 61.92
CA ALA A 13 -46.10 10.11 61.13
C ALA A 13 -46.09 9.74 59.66
N ALA A 14 -47.22 10.00 59.01
CA ALA A 14 -47.47 9.81 57.59
C ALA A 14 -46.63 10.79 56.76
N CYS A 15 -45.97 10.30 55.71
CA CYS A 15 -45.36 11.12 54.68
C CYS A 15 -46.25 11.16 53.42
N GLN A 16 -46.58 12.39 53.02
CA GLN A 16 -47.34 12.75 51.84
C GLN A 16 -46.58 12.38 50.57
N ALA A 17 -47.26 11.74 49.62
CA ALA A 17 -46.76 11.51 48.27
C ALA A 17 -46.64 12.85 47.53
N ARG A 18 -45.40 13.27 47.24
CA ARG A 18 -45.11 14.29 46.23
C ARG A 18 -44.75 13.58 44.93
N ASN A 19 -45.48 13.89 43.86
CA ASN A 19 -45.19 13.46 42.50
C ASN A 19 -43.74 13.83 42.13
N HIS A 20 -42.90 12.81 41.90
CA HIS A 20 -41.61 12.96 41.24
C HIS A 20 -41.82 12.46 39.81
N GLU A 21 -41.81 13.37 38.83
CA GLU A 21 -41.64 12.97 37.44
C GLU A 21 -40.30 12.23 37.30
N PRO A 22 -40.24 11.10 36.58
CA PRO A 22 -38.97 10.47 36.27
C PRO A 22 -38.19 11.44 35.37
N ALA A 23 -37.00 11.86 35.82
CA ALA A 23 -36.04 12.51 34.96
C ALA A 23 -35.83 11.63 33.72
N GLY A 24 -36.11 12.19 32.54
CA GLY A 24 -36.00 11.50 31.26
C GLY A 24 -34.65 10.81 31.15
N GLN A 25 -34.66 9.56 30.68
CA GLN A 25 -33.47 8.78 30.38
C GLN A 25 -32.55 9.63 29.49
N GLY A 26 -31.44 10.10 30.07
CA GLY A 26 -30.40 10.78 29.32
C GLY A 26 -29.98 9.88 28.17
N ARG A 27 -30.00 10.42 26.94
CA ARG A 27 -29.45 9.73 25.77
C ARG A 27 -28.03 9.29 26.13
N SER A 28 -27.80 7.99 26.16
CA SER A 28 -26.47 7.41 26.21
C SER A 28 -25.65 8.06 25.10
N ALA A 29 -24.54 8.70 25.48
CA ALA A 29 -23.59 9.22 24.52
C ALA A 29 -23.19 8.10 23.55
N PRO A 30 -23.07 8.37 22.24
CA PRO A 30 -22.58 7.36 21.31
C PRO A 30 -21.25 6.85 21.84
N SER A 31 -21.17 5.53 22.06
CA SER A 31 -19.94 4.87 22.46
C SER A 31 -18.87 5.28 21.46
N ALA A 32 -17.80 5.93 21.94
CA ALA A 32 -16.67 6.30 21.10
C ALA A 32 -16.22 5.02 20.38
N VAL A 33 -16.30 5.03 19.05
CA VAL A 33 -15.74 3.95 18.24
C VAL A 33 -14.25 3.91 18.58
N ALA A 34 -13.80 2.82 19.20
CA ALA A 34 -12.38 2.62 19.46
C ALA A 34 -11.61 2.86 18.15
N PRO A 35 -10.44 3.53 18.16
CA PRO A 35 -9.68 3.77 16.94
C PRO A 35 -9.47 2.44 16.21
N ARG A 36 -10.06 2.29 15.03
CA ARG A 36 -9.78 1.14 14.18
C ARG A 36 -8.50 1.46 13.43
N GLY A 37 -7.45 0.70 13.69
CA GLY A 37 -6.30 0.65 12.79
C GLY A 37 -6.70 0.06 11.45
N PHE A 38 -5.83 0.22 10.46
CA PHE A 38 -5.94 -0.47 9.17
C PHE A 38 -4.78 -1.46 9.02
N THR A 39 -4.93 -2.39 8.10
CA THR A 39 -3.94 -3.40 7.73
C THR A 39 -3.27 -3.03 6.42
N LEU A 40 -1.94 -3.10 6.41
CA LEU A 40 -1.14 -2.94 5.20
C LEU A 40 -0.33 -4.20 4.98
N VAL A 41 -0.37 -4.72 3.75
CA VAL A 41 0.52 -5.78 3.28
C VAL A 41 1.47 -5.17 2.24
N ALA A 42 2.76 -5.48 2.38
CA ALA A 42 3.75 -5.20 1.36
C ALA A 42 4.45 -6.50 0.99
N SER A 43 4.62 -6.77 -0.30
CA SER A 43 5.44 -7.87 -0.80
C SER A 43 6.64 -7.35 -1.57
N GLY A 44 7.67 -8.18 -1.69
CA GLY A 44 8.83 -7.90 -2.54
C GLY A 44 8.53 -8.10 -4.03
N ASP A 45 9.59 -8.47 -4.73
CA ASP A 45 9.74 -8.26 -6.16
C ASP A 45 8.81 -9.15 -7.00
N VAL A 46 8.14 -8.50 -7.94
CA VAL A 46 7.50 -9.12 -9.09
C VAL A 46 8.52 -9.04 -10.23
N LEU A 47 9.36 -10.07 -10.30
CA LEU A 47 10.48 -10.20 -11.23
C LEU A 47 10.32 -11.47 -12.09
N PRO A 48 9.49 -11.45 -13.16
CA PRO A 48 9.34 -12.61 -14.04
C PRO A 48 10.62 -12.94 -14.82
N HIS A 49 11.39 -13.92 -14.34
CA HIS A 49 12.43 -14.57 -15.15
C HIS A 49 11.80 -15.41 -16.28
N SER A 50 12.61 -15.84 -17.24
CA SER A 50 12.16 -16.63 -18.40
C SER A 50 11.33 -17.85 -18.00
N SER A 51 11.69 -18.55 -16.93
CA SER A 51 10.93 -19.70 -16.42
C SER A 51 9.52 -19.34 -15.93
N ILE A 52 9.35 -18.16 -15.33
CA ILE A 52 8.05 -17.64 -14.88
C ILE A 52 7.22 -17.20 -16.08
N ILE A 53 7.84 -16.55 -17.07
CA ILE A 53 7.19 -16.16 -18.33
C ILE A 53 6.70 -17.40 -19.08
N ASP A 54 7.55 -18.44 -19.20
CA ASP A 54 7.19 -19.72 -19.81
C ASP A 54 6.04 -20.40 -19.05
N ARG A 55 6.06 -20.34 -17.71
CA ARG A 55 5.00 -20.88 -16.89
C ARG A 55 3.68 -20.15 -17.12
N ALA A 56 3.68 -18.81 -17.15
CA ALA A 56 2.49 -18.02 -17.44
C ALA A 56 1.93 -18.34 -18.83
N ARG A 57 2.79 -18.57 -19.83
CA ARG A 57 2.36 -18.99 -21.16
C ARG A 57 1.72 -20.37 -21.15
N PHE A 58 2.29 -21.31 -20.41
CA PHE A 58 1.71 -22.64 -20.22
C PHE A 58 0.33 -22.56 -19.57
N ASP A 59 0.20 -21.75 -18.51
CA ASP A 59 -1.05 -21.57 -17.77
C ASP A 59 -2.15 -20.90 -18.61
N ALA A 60 -1.79 -20.11 -19.62
CA ALA A 60 -2.71 -19.58 -20.63
C ALA A 60 -3.09 -20.58 -21.74
N GLY A 61 -2.63 -21.83 -21.70
CA GLY A 61 -2.87 -22.82 -22.74
C GLY A 61 -2.00 -22.64 -23.99
N GLY A 62 -0.85 -21.98 -23.86
CA GLY A 62 0.15 -21.81 -24.92
C GLY A 62 -0.02 -20.55 -25.78
N THR A 63 -1.15 -19.83 -25.64
CA THR A 63 -1.44 -18.56 -26.33
C THR A 63 -1.70 -17.46 -25.30
N GLY A 64 -0.89 -16.39 -25.33
CA GLY A 64 -0.92 -15.35 -24.30
C GLY A 64 -0.22 -15.78 -23.01
N TYR A 65 -0.50 -15.08 -21.90
CA TYR A 65 0.13 -15.29 -20.60
C TYR A 65 -0.89 -15.16 -19.47
N ASP A 66 -0.86 -16.07 -18.50
CA ASP A 66 -1.69 -16.02 -17.29
C ASP A 66 -0.85 -16.22 -16.02
N PHE A 67 -0.67 -15.13 -15.26
CA PHE A 67 0.09 -15.14 -14.01
C PHE A 67 -0.77 -15.48 -12.79
N ARG A 68 -2.10 -15.51 -12.92
CA ARG A 68 -3.02 -15.70 -11.78
C ARG A 68 -2.80 -17.02 -11.04
N PRO A 69 -2.56 -18.16 -11.71
CA PRO A 69 -2.33 -19.42 -10.99
C PRO A 69 -1.11 -19.37 -10.07
N MET A 70 -0.04 -18.68 -10.48
CA MET A 70 1.17 -18.53 -9.67
C MET A 70 0.95 -17.64 -8.44
N LEU A 71 0.10 -16.61 -8.56
CA LEU A 71 -0.22 -15.69 -7.46
C LEU A 71 -1.37 -16.18 -6.56
N ALA A 72 -2.09 -17.22 -6.95
CA ALA A 72 -3.28 -17.70 -6.23
C ALA A 72 -2.99 -18.05 -4.76
N GLY A 73 -1.78 -18.56 -4.47
CA GLY A 73 -1.38 -18.97 -3.12
C GLY A 73 -1.25 -17.83 -2.12
N ILE A 74 -0.98 -16.60 -2.57
CA ILE A 74 -0.82 -15.44 -1.67
C ILE A 74 -2.09 -14.60 -1.54
N ARG A 75 -3.10 -14.85 -2.37
CA ARG A 75 -4.35 -14.08 -2.38
C ARG A 75 -5.03 -14.02 -1.02
N SER A 76 -4.98 -15.09 -0.23
CA SER A 76 -5.57 -15.13 1.12
C SER A 76 -4.87 -14.22 2.14
N VAL A 77 -3.64 -13.79 1.85
CA VAL A 77 -2.89 -12.83 2.67
C VAL A 77 -3.04 -11.42 2.12
N VAL A 78 -3.00 -11.27 0.79
CA VAL A 78 -3.02 -9.97 0.11
C VAL A 78 -4.43 -9.35 0.11
N SER A 79 -5.43 -10.06 -0.43
CA SER A 79 -6.75 -9.48 -0.68
C SER A 79 -7.56 -9.01 0.53
N PRO A 80 -7.37 -9.52 1.77
CA PRO A 80 -8.08 -8.99 2.94
C PRO A 80 -7.49 -7.70 3.51
N ALA A 81 -6.30 -7.26 3.07
CA ALA A 81 -5.67 -6.06 3.57
C ALA A 81 -6.46 -4.80 3.16
N ASP A 82 -6.40 -3.74 3.97
CA ASP A 82 -6.99 -2.45 3.61
C ASP A 82 -6.18 -1.74 2.52
N VAL A 83 -4.86 -1.97 2.51
CA VAL A 83 -3.94 -1.57 1.43
C VAL A 83 -2.91 -2.69 1.20
N ALA A 84 -2.77 -3.12 -0.04
CA ALA A 84 -1.75 -4.07 -0.46
C ALA A 84 -0.81 -3.47 -1.52
N LEU A 85 0.49 -3.48 -1.23
CA LEU A 85 1.55 -2.95 -2.08
C LEU A 85 2.47 -4.06 -2.59
N CYS A 86 2.78 -4.04 -3.87
CA CYS A 86 3.80 -4.90 -4.48
C CYS A 86 5.05 -4.09 -4.87
N HIS A 87 6.13 -4.77 -5.27
CA HIS A 87 7.20 -4.13 -6.03
C HIS A 87 7.22 -4.68 -7.46
N MET A 88 6.84 -3.87 -8.45
CA MET A 88 6.94 -4.22 -9.86
C MET A 88 8.33 -3.80 -10.36
N GLU A 89 9.30 -4.70 -10.18
CA GLU A 89 10.71 -4.42 -10.41
C GLU A 89 11.06 -4.20 -11.89
N THR A 90 10.38 -4.91 -12.80
CA THR A 90 10.67 -4.89 -14.24
C THR A 90 9.70 -4.04 -15.04
N VAL A 91 10.10 -3.67 -16.25
CA VAL A 91 9.22 -3.01 -17.22
C VAL A 91 8.47 -3.99 -18.12
N TYR A 92 7.35 -3.54 -18.69
CA TYR A 92 6.57 -4.35 -19.61
C TYR A 92 7.04 -4.23 -21.05
N GLY A 93 7.19 -5.39 -21.70
CA GLY A 93 7.51 -5.52 -23.12
C GLY A 93 6.33 -5.24 -24.04
N ALA A 94 6.59 -5.21 -25.34
CA ALA A 94 5.57 -5.01 -26.37
C ALA A 94 5.44 -6.23 -27.28
N ASN A 95 4.20 -6.61 -27.62
CA ASN A 95 3.91 -7.54 -28.72
C ASN A 95 4.65 -8.90 -28.66
N GLY A 96 4.85 -9.47 -27.47
CA GLY A 96 5.56 -10.74 -27.33
C GLY A 96 7.08 -10.63 -27.23
N ASP A 97 7.66 -9.42 -27.34
CA ASP A 97 9.06 -9.16 -27.03
C ASP A 97 9.26 -9.15 -25.51
N TYR A 98 9.34 -10.36 -24.95
CA TYR A 98 9.52 -10.59 -23.52
C TYR A 98 10.84 -11.29 -23.26
N THR A 99 11.58 -10.79 -22.29
CA THR A 99 12.92 -11.24 -21.94
C THR A 99 13.05 -11.38 -20.43
N GLY A 100 13.81 -12.38 -19.99
CA GLY A 100 14.30 -12.45 -18.61
C GLY A 100 15.67 -11.79 -18.48
N TYR A 101 16.42 -12.17 -17.45
CA TYR A 101 17.78 -11.70 -17.19
C TYR A 101 18.69 -11.70 -18.44
N PRO A 102 19.56 -10.69 -18.64
CA PRO A 102 19.88 -9.58 -17.73
C PRO A 102 19.03 -8.31 -17.90
N ALA A 103 18.25 -8.22 -18.99
CA ALA A 103 17.41 -7.07 -19.29
C ALA A 103 15.97 -7.54 -19.47
N PHE A 104 15.13 -7.21 -18.51
CA PHE A 104 13.80 -7.78 -18.36
C PHE A 104 12.74 -7.00 -19.12
N LYS A 105 11.89 -7.74 -19.83
CA LYS A 105 10.67 -7.24 -20.43
C LYS A 105 9.54 -8.20 -20.07
N SER A 106 8.79 -7.86 -19.05
CA SER A 106 7.70 -8.72 -18.55
C SER A 106 6.45 -8.63 -19.45
N PRO A 107 5.66 -9.71 -19.57
CA PRO A 107 4.36 -9.62 -20.21
C PRO A 107 3.41 -8.69 -19.42
N PRO A 108 2.65 -7.80 -20.08
CA PRO A 108 1.75 -6.87 -19.41
C PRO A 108 0.58 -7.54 -18.67
N GLU A 109 0.32 -8.83 -18.92
CA GLU A 109 -0.65 -9.65 -18.20
C GLU A 109 -0.31 -9.85 -16.71
N VAL A 110 0.89 -9.48 -16.28
CA VAL A 110 1.23 -9.35 -14.86
C VAL A 110 0.30 -8.37 -14.14
N ALA A 111 0.02 -7.19 -14.72
CA ALA A 111 -0.82 -6.16 -14.09
C ALA A 111 -2.23 -6.64 -13.71
N PRO A 112 -3.04 -7.23 -14.62
CA PRO A 112 -4.35 -7.75 -14.24
C PRO A 112 -4.26 -8.93 -13.26
N ALA A 113 -3.15 -9.70 -13.24
CA ALA A 113 -2.95 -10.75 -12.25
C ALA A 113 -2.66 -10.18 -10.85
N LEU A 114 -1.90 -9.08 -10.76
CA LEU A 114 -1.70 -8.34 -9.51
C LEU A 114 -3.03 -7.79 -8.97
N ALA A 115 -3.82 -7.14 -9.82
CA ALA A 115 -5.15 -6.66 -9.45
C ALA A 115 -6.06 -7.81 -8.96
N ALA A 116 -6.09 -8.95 -9.67
CA ALA A 116 -6.89 -10.11 -9.28
C ALA A 116 -6.45 -10.76 -7.95
N THR A 117 -5.17 -10.60 -7.60
CA THR A 117 -4.59 -11.05 -6.32
C THR A 117 -4.98 -10.14 -5.15
N GLY A 118 -5.32 -8.88 -5.46
CA GLY A 118 -5.79 -7.88 -4.49
C GLY A 118 -4.77 -6.79 -4.19
N TYR A 119 -3.76 -6.57 -5.04
CA TYR A 119 -2.85 -5.44 -4.89
C TYR A 119 -3.51 -4.14 -5.31
N ASP A 120 -3.41 -3.12 -4.46
CA ASP A 120 -3.92 -1.77 -4.70
C ASP A 120 -2.88 -0.88 -5.39
N GLY A 121 -1.60 -1.15 -5.18
CA GLY A 121 -0.53 -0.42 -5.84
C GLY A 121 0.80 -1.16 -5.87
N CYS A 122 1.74 -0.66 -6.66
CA CYS A 122 3.10 -1.19 -6.72
C CYS A 122 4.14 -0.07 -6.79
N SER A 123 5.29 -0.26 -6.14
CA SER A 123 6.48 0.54 -6.46
C SER A 123 7.07 0.09 -7.79
N THR A 124 7.62 1.02 -8.56
CA THR A 124 8.19 0.79 -9.90
C THR A 124 9.60 1.36 -10.06
N ALA A 125 10.13 2.05 -9.04
CA ALA A 125 11.54 2.45 -8.97
C ALA A 125 12.40 1.23 -8.62
N SER A 126 13.27 0.82 -9.53
CA SER A 126 14.16 -0.33 -9.45
C SER A 126 15.39 -0.10 -10.32
N ASN A 127 16.44 -0.91 -10.10
CA ASN A 127 17.55 -1.04 -11.02
C ASN A 127 17.14 -1.52 -12.43
N HIS A 128 15.97 -2.15 -12.59
CA HIS A 128 15.42 -2.65 -13.87
C HIS A 128 14.35 -1.73 -14.50
N THR A 129 14.07 -0.55 -13.92
CA THR A 129 13.07 0.39 -14.45
C THR A 129 13.40 0.90 -15.86
N LEU A 130 14.66 0.83 -16.29
CA LEU A 130 15.12 1.34 -17.58
C LEU A 130 15.51 0.27 -18.61
N ASP A 131 15.21 -1.01 -18.34
CA ASP A 131 15.60 -2.12 -19.24
C ASP A 131 15.03 -2.02 -20.66
N ASP A 132 13.94 -1.26 -20.84
CA ASP A 132 13.41 -0.89 -22.16
C ASP A 132 13.11 0.62 -22.26
N GLY A 133 13.88 1.42 -21.51
CA GLY A 133 13.83 2.88 -21.49
C GLY A 133 12.46 3.47 -21.12
N ALA A 134 12.26 4.73 -21.54
CA ALA A 134 11.02 5.48 -21.28
C ALA A 134 9.76 4.79 -21.85
N ASP A 135 9.90 4.06 -22.97
CA ASP A 135 8.81 3.32 -23.57
C ASP A 135 8.39 2.12 -22.72
N GLY A 136 9.36 1.43 -22.09
CA GLY A 136 9.12 0.41 -21.08
C GLY A 136 8.33 0.96 -19.90
N ILE A 137 8.80 2.07 -19.29
CA ILE A 137 8.10 2.75 -18.19
C ILE A 137 6.66 3.04 -18.57
N ARG A 138 6.45 3.71 -19.71
CA ARG A 138 5.11 4.09 -20.17
C ARG A 138 4.18 2.88 -20.32
N ARG A 139 4.65 1.79 -20.94
CA ARG A 139 3.83 0.58 -21.08
C ARG A 139 3.50 -0.06 -19.73
N THR A 140 4.43 -0.04 -18.79
CA THR A 140 4.21 -0.52 -17.41
C THR A 140 3.12 0.28 -16.72
N LEU A 141 3.29 1.61 -16.65
CA LEU A 141 2.35 2.47 -15.93
C LEU A 141 0.97 2.46 -16.59
N ASP A 142 0.90 2.48 -17.92
CA ASP A 142 -0.38 2.39 -18.63
C ASP A 142 -1.10 1.06 -18.37
N ALA A 143 -0.37 -0.05 -18.21
CA ALA A 143 -0.96 -1.36 -17.91
C ALA A 143 -1.43 -1.47 -16.45
N LEU A 144 -0.68 -0.93 -15.51
CA LEU A 144 -1.07 -0.83 -14.10
C LEU A 144 -2.32 0.05 -13.95
N ASP A 145 -2.33 1.23 -14.58
CA ASP A 145 -3.49 2.13 -14.63
C ASP A 145 -4.74 1.43 -15.19
N ARG A 146 -4.60 0.71 -16.31
CA ARG A 146 -5.71 -0.07 -16.89
C ARG A 146 -6.21 -1.19 -15.97
N ALA A 147 -5.33 -1.79 -15.18
CA ALA A 147 -5.68 -2.83 -14.22
C ALA A 147 -6.26 -2.27 -12.92
N GLY A 148 -6.19 -0.95 -12.71
CA GLY A 148 -6.60 -0.29 -11.47
C GLY A 148 -5.57 -0.42 -10.34
N VAL A 149 -4.34 -0.80 -10.66
CA VAL A 149 -3.22 -0.89 -9.70
C VAL A 149 -2.48 0.44 -9.74
N ARG A 150 -2.43 1.16 -8.61
CA ARG A 150 -1.68 2.41 -8.49
C ARG A 150 -0.18 2.16 -8.59
N HIS A 151 0.60 3.19 -8.86
CA HIS A 151 2.05 3.03 -8.94
C HIS A 151 2.81 4.23 -8.37
N ALA A 152 4.04 4.00 -7.89
CA ALA A 152 4.94 5.03 -7.39
C ALA A 152 6.40 4.72 -7.76
N GLY A 153 7.20 5.73 -8.07
CA GLY A 153 8.66 5.60 -8.26
C GLY A 153 9.18 5.73 -9.69
N SER A 154 8.31 5.68 -10.69
CA SER A 154 8.64 6.07 -12.07
C SER A 154 7.51 6.88 -12.68
N ALA A 155 7.80 7.69 -13.70
CA ALA A 155 6.83 8.59 -14.29
C ALA A 155 6.99 8.74 -15.81
N ARG A 156 5.87 8.98 -16.51
CA ARG A 156 5.82 9.34 -17.94
C ARG A 156 6.11 10.83 -18.14
N THR A 157 5.76 11.67 -17.18
CA THR A 157 5.90 13.13 -17.26
C THR A 157 6.43 13.73 -15.97
N GLU A 158 6.96 14.95 -16.05
CA GLU A 158 7.41 15.69 -14.87
C GLU A 158 6.27 15.99 -13.89
N GLU A 159 5.06 16.27 -14.41
CA GLU A 159 3.87 16.50 -13.59
C GLU A 159 3.46 15.25 -12.81
N GLU A 160 3.52 14.09 -13.47
CA GLU A 160 3.26 12.80 -12.83
C GLU A 160 4.29 12.51 -11.73
N ALA A 161 5.58 12.78 -11.97
CA ALA A 161 6.63 12.59 -10.96
C ALA A 161 6.45 13.48 -9.72
N ARG A 162 5.82 14.65 -9.87
CA ARG A 162 5.51 15.57 -8.76
C ARG A 162 4.20 15.20 -8.04
N THR A 163 3.45 14.22 -8.53
CA THR A 163 2.18 13.81 -7.96
C THR A 163 2.38 12.61 -7.03
N VAL A 164 2.09 12.79 -5.74
CA VAL A 164 2.18 11.71 -4.76
C VAL A 164 1.04 10.71 -4.96
N THR A 165 1.39 9.44 -5.07
CA THR A 165 0.42 8.35 -5.09
C THR A 165 -0.22 8.17 -3.72
N VAL A 166 -1.54 8.29 -3.65
CA VAL A 166 -2.31 8.15 -2.39
C VAL A 166 -3.35 7.05 -2.54
N LEU A 167 -3.33 6.10 -1.60
CA LEU A 167 -4.28 5.01 -1.46
C LEU A 167 -5.21 5.26 -0.26
N GLN A 168 -6.40 4.64 -0.26
CA GLN A 168 -7.37 4.76 0.82
C GLN A 168 -7.41 3.46 1.62
N ALA A 169 -7.16 3.55 2.92
CA ALA A 169 -7.33 2.47 3.88
C ALA A 169 -8.52 2.79 4.79
N GLY A 170 -9.73 2.53 4.30
CA GLY A 170 -10.96 3.04 4.93
C GLY A 170 -11.00 4.57 4.91
N PRO A 171 -11.08 5.26 6.06
CA PRO A 171 -11.01 6.73 6.12
C PRO A 171 -9.58 7.28 6.07
N ALA A 172 -8.55 6.44 6.21
CA ALA A 172 -7.16 6.87 6.28
C ALA A 172 -6.54 7.00 4.88
N LYS A 173 -5.73 8.04 4.67
CA LYS A 173 -4.96 8.27 3.46
C LYS A 173 -3.52 7.75 3.62
N VAL A 174 -3.13 6.82 2.75
CA VAL A 174 -1.77 6.25 2.72
C VAL A 174 -1.05 6.81 1.51
N ALA A 175 -0.04 7.66 1.72
CA ALA A 175 0.85 8.08 0.64
C ALA A 175 1.92 7.01 0.40
N HIS A 176 2.16 6.65 -0.85
CA HIS A 176 3.19 5.72 -1.27
C HIS A 176 4.27 6.45 -2.06
N LEU A 177 5.49 6.43 -1.54
CA LEU A 177 6.68 6.92 -2.20
C LEU A 177 7.59 5.74 -2.52
N ALA A 178 8.32 5.80 -3.63
CA ALA A 178 9.27 4.75 -3.99
C ALA A 178 10.49 5.33 -4.70
N TYR A 179 11.66 4.76 -4.40
CA TYR A 179 12.96 5.20 -4.92
C TYR A 179 13.89 3.99 -5.10
N THR A 180 14.83 4.09 -6.03
CA THR A 180 15.87 3.07 -6.28
C THR A 180 17.27 3.64 -6.13
N TYR A 181 18.21 2.82 -5.66
CA TYR A 181 19.61 3.21 -5.53
C TYR A 181 20.25 3.54 -6.88
N ASP A 182 20.04 2.67 -7.87
CA ASP A 182 20.53 2.88 -9.24
C ASP A 182 19.57 2.29 -10.29
N THR A 183 20.06 2.27 -11.53
CA THR A 183 19.39 1.76 -12.75
C THR A 183 20.30 0.77 -13.50
N ASN A 184 21.10 -0.04 -12.78
CA ASN A 184 22.14 -0.92 -13.35
C ASN A 184 23.12 -0.18 -14.28
N GLY A 185 23.37 1.11 -14.01
CA GLY A 185 24.21 1.97 -14.84
C GLY A 185 23.56 2.47 -16.15
N VAL A 186 22.28 2.17 -16.38
CA VAL A 186 21.53 2.72 -17.52
C VAL A 186 21.21 4.19 -17.25
N PRO A 187 21.66 5.14 -18.10
CA PRO A 187 21.39 6.56 -17.87
C PRO A 187 19.88 6.84 -17.99
N LEU A 188 19.40 7.82 -17.22
CA LEU A 188 18.05 8.34 -17.37
C LEU A 188 17.81 8.81 -18.83
N PRO A 189 16.59 8.64 -19.38
CA PRO A 189 16.31 9.05 -20.74
C PRO A 189 16.55 10.56 -20.96
N ASP A 190 17.09 10.91 -22.12
CA ASP A 190 17.41 12.30 -22.46
C ASP A 190 16.20 13.23 -22.27
N GLY A 191 16.43 14.31 -21.53
CA GLY A 191 15.40 15.31 -21.24
C GLY A 191 14.28 14.84 -20.32
N GLN A 192 14.41 13.66 -19.69
CA GLN A 192 13.41 13.09 -18.76
C GLN A 192 14.05 12.72 -17.40
N PRO A 193 14.66 13.67 -16.67
CA PRO A 193 15.27 13.39 -15.37
C PRO A 193 14.26 12.91 -14.31
N TRP A 194 12.97 13.07 -14.56
CA TRP A 194 11.86 12.62 -13.70
C TRP A 194 11.45 11.16 -13.93
N ALA A 195 12.04 10.46 -14.92
CA ALA A 195 11.55 9.15 -15.34
C ALA A 195 11.60 8.10 -14.21
N VAL A 196 12.62 8.16 -13.35
CA VAL A 196 12.83 7.24 -12.23
C VAL A 196 13.26 8.03 -11.01
N ASN A 197 12.64 7.74 -9.87
CA ASN A 197 13.00 8.32 -8.60
C ASN A 197 14.26 7.63 -8.05
N LEU A 198 15.39 8.34 -8.05
CA LEU A 198 16.62 7.87 -7.41
C LEU A 198 16.64 8.22 -5.92
N ILE A 199 17.28 7.38 -5.12
CA ILE A 199 17.43 7.62 -3.68
C ILE A 199 18.31 8.86 -3.47
N ASP A 200 17.71 9.88 -2.84
CA ASP A 200 18.39 11.02 -2.25
C ASP A 200 17.72 11.31 -0.89
N GLU A 201 18.47 11.19 0.21
CA GLU A 201 17.91 11.29 1.57
C GLU A 201 17.14 12.60 1.78
N THR A 202 17.67 13.71 1.27
CA THR A 202 17.05 15.02 1.41
C THR A 202 15.70 15.07 0.69
N THR A 203 15.64 14.55 -0.53
CA THR A 203 14.43 14.46 -1.36
C THR A 203 13.40 13.55 -0.72
N VAL A 204 13.79 12.34 -0.29
CA VAL A 204 12.87 11.38 0.37
C VAL A 204 12.22 12.00 1.61
N LEU A 205 13.01 12.68 2.45
CA LEU A 205 12.49 13.34 3.65
C LEU A 205 11.60 14.54 3.31
N ALA A 206 11.91 15.30 2.26
CA ALA A 206 11.10 16.41 1.80
C ALA A 206 9.75 15.93 1.24
N ASP A 207 9.75 14.91 0.39
CA ASP A 207 8.55 14.32 -0.20
C ASP A 207 7.65 13.70 0.87
N ALA A 208 8.23 13.01 1.85
CA ALA A 208 7.46 12.46 2.97
C ALA A 208 6.77 13.56 3.79
N ARG A 209 7.45 14.69 4.03
CA ARG A 209 6.84 15.85 4.71
C ARG A 209 5.75 16.48 3.86
N ALA A 210 6.00 16.69 2.56
CA ALA A 210 5.01 17.24 1.63
C ALA A 210 3.76 16.37 1.56
N ALA A 211 3.90 15.04 1.53
CA ALA A 211 2.78 14.11 1.57
C ALA A 211 1.96 14.22 2.87
N ARG A 212 2.64 14.37 4.03
CA ARG A 212 1.97 14.63 5.31
C ARG A 212 1.22 15.95 5.33
N GLU A 213 1.84 17.01 4.82
CA GLU A 213 1.23 18.35 4.74
C GLU A 213 0.04 18.39 3.78
N ALA A 214 0.08 17.60 2.71
CA ALA A 214 -1.03 17.38 1.79
C ALA A 214 -2.17 16.52 2.38
N GLY A 215 -2.01 16.05 3.64
CA GLY A 215 -3.05 15.38 4.40
C GLY A 215 -3.00 13.86 4.36
N ALA A 216 -1.86 13.24 4.04
CA ALA A 216 -1.67 11.81 4.27
C ALA A 216 -1.63 11.50 5.77
N ASP A 217 -2.31 10.43 6.19
CA ASP A 217 -2.30 9.94 7.58
C ASP A 217 -1.10 9.04 7.86
N VAL A 218 -0.61 8.35 6.83
CA VAL A 218 0.60 7.52 6.84
C VAL A 218 1.36 7.72 5.53
N VAL A 219 2.69 7.76 5.60
CA VAL A 219 3.58 7.72 4.43
C VAL A 219 4.33 6.40 4.47
N VAL A 220 4.25 5.64 3.40
CA VAL A 220 4.98 4.39 3.17
C VAL A 220 6.04 4.65 2.11
N VAL A 221 7.29 4.33 2.41
CA VAL A 221 8.41 4.52 1.50
C VAL A 221 8.99 3.16 1.13
N SER A 222 8.94 2.81 -0.16
CA SER A 222 9.60 1.63 -0.72
C SER A 222 10.97 2.02 -1.27
N LEU A 223 12.03 1.54 -0.64
CA LEU A 223 13.41 1.79 -1.07
C LEU A 223 13.98 0.51 -1.69
N HIS A 224 14.26 0.56 -3.00
CA HIS A 224 14.93 -0.51 -3.73
C HIS A 224 16.44 -0.29 -3.64
N TRP A 225 17.11 -1.02 -2.76
CA TRP A 225 18.52 -0.84 -2.45
C TRP A 225 19.19 -2.14 -2.06
N GLY A 226 20.49 -2.06 -1.78
CA GLY A 226 21.29 -3.20 -1.36
C GLY A 226 21.89 -3.96 -2.54
N THR A 227 22.58 -5.05 -2.24
CA THR A 227 23.20 -5.90 -3.26
C THR A 227 22.30 -7.07 -3.59
N GLU A 228 22.00 -7.25 -4.88
CA GLU A 228 21.26 -8.41 -5.39
C GLU A 228 21.87 -9.73 -4.87
N TRP A 229 21.04 -10.73 -4.58
CA TRP A 229 21.44 -12.06 -4.08
C TRP A 229 21.99 -12.09 -2.65
N GLN A 230 21.74 -11.06 -1.84
CA GLN A 230 22.05 -11.05 -0.41
C GLN A 230 20.77 -10.93 0.43
N GLU A 231 20.57 -11.88 1.35
CA GLU A 231 19.45 -11.86 2.29
C GLU A 231 19.58 -10.85 3.45
N PRO A 232 20.75 -10.69 4.11
CA PRO A 232 20.89 -9.66 5.14
C PRO A 232 21.02 -8.26 4.52
N PRO A 233 20.52 -7.21 5.18
CA PRO A 233 20.77 -5.84 4.76
C PRO A 233 22.28 -5.61 4.63
N THR A 234 22.71 -5.14 3.46
CA THR A 234 24.09 -4.70 3.29
C THR A 234 24.31 -3.44 4.10
N ASN A 235 25.41 -3.36 4.84
CA ASN A 235 25.76 -2.15 5.57
C ASN A 235 25.95 -0.99 4.58
N GLY A 236 24.97 -0.08 4.53
CA GLY A 236 25.05 1.28 3.99
C GLY A 236 25.72 1.44 2.62
N SER A 237 24.91 1.62 1.59
CA SER A 237 25.30 2.33 0.37
C SER A 237 25.00 3.81 0.51
#